data_AF-A0A9W6V6J7-F1
#
_entry.id   AF-A0A9W6V6J7-F1
#
_cell.length_a   1.000
_cell.length_b   1.000
_cell.length_c   1.000
_cell.angle_alpha   90.00
_cell.angle_beta   90.00
_cell.angle_gamma   90.00
#
_symmetry.space_group_name_H-M   'P 1'
#
loop_
_entity.id
_entity.type
_entity.pdbx_description
1 polymer ?
#
loop_
_entity_poly.entity_id
_entity_poly.type
_entity_poly.pdbx_seq_one_letter_code
_entity_poly.pdbx_strand_id
1 'polypeptide(L)'
;MGAQVRSIPEKTLEHWASAYLTNRFPNGALWWPTSGEDVLAQLPRLATSRPGKTLALELKTTEADHRGNHVLSIDTDQLKTYLNPPSGIPLPVYYVFPTPFWTGSLTSHSANIPSGSAQIPPPAHWWRRRGGQAWFGNWLYVLPAHALAAALPHGWSAPHRNKATLFTVNRSHLVHGIPDWPRLLSQAPATRPLGWTQFWKDVPRCGPHNGVRWRTLANDNARPTQMLLLEGTEEQTWMVDDLLGLRWSDTDPDARRSRDVEEVGDVGAVSAERLLLQVPDSSLK
;
A
#
# COMPACT_ATOMS: atom_id res chain seq x y z
N MET A 1 24.82 8.30 16.07
CA MET A 1 23.53 7.90 15.46
C MET A 1 23.69 6.50 14.92
N GLY A 2 22.98 5.51 15.47
CA GLY A 2 23.01 4.14 14.93
C GLY A 2 22.17 4.09 13.66
N ALA A 3 22.74 3.61 12.56
CA ALA A 3 22.00 3.44 11.30
C ALA A 3 20.78 2.55 11.54
N GLN A 4 19.59 3.04 11.19
CA GLN A 4 18.36 2.26 11.27
C GLN A 4 18.42 1.13 10.24
N VAL A 5 18.31 -0.11 10.71
CA VAL A 5 18.45 -1.29 9.87
C VAL A 5 17.07 -1.66 9.29
N ARG A 6 16.87 -1.40 8.00
CA ARG A 6 15.64 -1.82 7.30
C ARG A 6 15.65 -3.33 7.03
N SER A 7 14.49 -3.96 7.20
CA SER A 7 14.34 -5.42 7.02
C SER A 7 14.36 -5.81 5.55
N ILE A 8 13.73 -5.01 4.70
CA ILE A 8 13.88 -4.97 3.25
C ILE A 8 13.85 -3.49 2.85
N PRO A 9 14.77 -2.98 2.02
CA PRO A 9 14.66 -1.62 1.49
C PRO A 9 13.35 -1.45 0.74
N GLU A 10 12.62 -0.38 1.03
CA GLU A 10 11.31 -0.07 0.43
C GLU A 10 11.40 -0.03 -1.09
N LYS A 11 12.43 0.64 -1.64
CA LYS A 11 12.75 0.63 -3.08
C LYS A 11 12.92 -0.76 -3.71
N THR A 12 13.41 -1.75 -2.95
CA THR A 12 13.49 -3.12 -3.48
C THR A 12 12.10 -3.72 -3.62
N LEU A 13 11.25 -3.51 -2.62
CA LEU A 13 9.86 -3.96 -2.64
C LEU A 13 9.06 -3.28 -3.76
N GLU A 14 9.26 -1.98 -3.99
CA GLU A 14 8.67 -1.24 -5.11
C GLU A 14 9.01 -1.84 -6.47
N HIS A 15 10.31 -2.12 -6.70
CA HIS A 15 10.76 -2.70 -7.95
C HIS A 15 10.19 -4.12 -8.15
N TRP A 16 10.15 -4.94 -7.11
CA TRP A 16 9.58 -6.28 -7.18
C TRP A 16 8.07 -6.27 -7.45
N ALA A 17 7.34 -5.39 -6.76
CA ALA A 17 5.91 -5.19 -6.99
C ALA A 17 5.65 -4.69 -8.42
N SER A 18 6.40 -3.68 -8.88
CA SER A 18 6.30 -3.14 -10.24
C SER A 18 6.54 -4.21 -11.29
N ALA A 19 7.65 -4.95 -11.19
CA ALA A 19 8.00 -6.00 -12.14
C ALA A 19 6.93 -7.11 -12.19
N TYR A 20 6.39 -7.51 -11.03
CA TYR A 20 5.28 -8.46 -10.97
C TYR A 20 4.03 -7.91 -11.64
N LEU A 21 3.68 -6.65 -11.37
CA LEU A 21 2.47 -6.02 -11.89
C LEU A 21 2.52 -5.80 -13.39
N THR A 22 3.64 -5.30 -13.93
CA THR A 22 3.85 -5.18 -15.37
C THR A 22 3.78 -6.55 -16.05
N ASN A 23 4.31 -7.60 -15.42
CA ASN A 23 4.23 -8.95 -15.97
C ASN A 23 2.81 -9.55 -15.89
N ARG A 24 2.05 -9.24 -14.83
CA ARG A 24 0.69 -9.77 -14.63
C ARG A 24 -0.35 -9.02 -15.47
N PHE A 25 -0.23 -7.70 -15.57
CA PHE A 25 -1.15 -6.82 -16.28
C PHE A 25 -0.36 -6.05 -17.35
N PRO A 26 -0.02 -6.69 -18.48
CA PRO A 26 0.84 -6.09 -19.50
C PRO A 26 0.24 -4.83 -20.14
N ASN A 27 -1.09 -4.67 -20.10
CA ASN A 27 -1.79 -3.48 -20.58
C ASN A 27 -2.19 -2.51 -19.46
N GLY A 28 -1.81 -2.81 -18.22
CA GLY A 28 -2.07 -1.95 -17.07
C GLY A 28 -1.21 -0.70 -17.09
N ALA A 29 -1.79 0.43 -16.66
CA ALA A 29 -1.04 1.65 -16.42
C ALA A 29 -0.53 1.66 -14.98
N LEU A 30 0.79 1.82 -14.83
CA LEU A 30 1.47 1.93 -13.55
C LEU A 30 2.04 3.32 -13.41
N TRP A 31 1.82 3.96 -12.27
CA TRP A 31 2.37 5.27 -11.99
C TRP A 31 2.85 5.38 -10.54
N TRP A 32 4.10 5.80 -10.38
CA TRP A 32 4.70 6.14 -9.10
C TRP A 32 4.73 7.67 -9.00
N PRO A 33 3.97 8.28 -8.08
CA PRO A 33 4.03 9.72 -7.87
C PRO A 33 5.44 10.14 -7.48
N THR A 34 5.94 11.19 -8.11
CA THR A 34 7.13 11.90 -7.62
C THR A 34 6.76 12.74 -6.39
N SER A 35 7.76 13.17 -5.62
CA SER A 35 7.53 14.07 -4.49
C SER A 35 6.72 15.30 -4.92
N GLY A 36 5.70 15.66 -4.13
CA GLY A 36 4.80 16.78 -4.42
C GLY A 36 3.62 16.45 -5.34
N GLU A 37 3.55 15.26 -5.94
CA GLU A 37 2.40 14.81 -6.72
C GLU A 37 1.31 14.22 -5.82
N ASP A 38 0.08 14.66 -6.03
CA ASP A 38 -1.06 14.32 -5.18
C ASP A 38 -1.81 13.08 -5.69
N VAL A 39 -1.78 12.00 -4.89
CA VAL A 39 -2.54 10.77 -5.18
C VAL A 39 -4.02 11.00 -5.22
N LEU A 40 -4.49 11.92 -4.39
CA LEU A 40 -5.88 12.32 -4.43
C LEU A 40 -6.20 12.70 -5.88
N ALA A 41 -5.39 13.52 -6.56
CA ALA A 41 -5.74 14.05 -7.87
C ALA A 41 -5.53 13.04 -9.00
N GLN A 42 -4.51 12.20 -8.84
CA GLN A 42 -4.01 11.37 -9.93
C GLN A 42 -4.74 10.02 -10.00
N LEU A 43 -5.28 9.53 -8.88
CA LEU A 43 -6.06 8.29 -8.88
C LEU A 43 -7.38 8.41 -9.66
N PRO A 44 -8.20 9.48 -9.49
CA PRO A 44 -9.36 9.74 -10.34
C PRO A 44 -8.97 9.92 -11.81
N ARG A 45 -7.93 10.72 -12.11
CA ARG A 45 -7.44 10.91 -13.50
C ARG A 45 -7.06 9.58 -14.16
N LEU A 46 -6.39 8.70 -13.41
CA LEU A 46 -6.03 7.39 -13.92
C LEU A 46 -7.28 6.52 -14.13
N ALA A 47 -8.24 6.57 -13.21
CA ALA A 47 -9.52 5.84 -13.30
C ALA A 47 -10.37 6.26 -14.50
N THR A 48 -10.27 7.52 -14.92
CA THR A 48 -11.05 8.06 -16.06
C THR A 48 -10.32 7.91 -17.39
N SER A 49 -9.08 7.42 -17.39
CA SER A 49 -8.28 7.26 -18.62
C SER A 49 -8.75 6.10 -19.49
N ARG A 50 -9.20 4.98 -18.90
CA ARG A 50 -9.79 3.81 -19.60
C ARG A 50 -10.73 3.02 -18.68
N PRO A 51 -11.69 2.28 -19.25
CA PRO A 51 -12.56 1.38 -18.49
C PRO A 51 -11.75 0.26 -17.81
N GLY A 52 -12.13 -0.09 -16.59
CA GLY A 52 -11.41 -1.10 -15.80
C GLY A 52 -11.42 -0.79 -14.30
N LYS A 53 -10.41 -1.31 -13.60
CA LYS A 53 -10.24 -1.12 -12.15
C LYS A 53 -9.05 -0.22 -11.89
N THR A 54 -9.19 0.65 -10.89
CA THR A 54 -8.11 1.53 -10.47
C THR A 54 -7.94 1.43 -8.97
N LEU A 55 -6.69 1.29 -8.52
CA LEU A 55 -6.35 1.16 -7.10
C LEU A 55 -4.97 1.76 -6.80
N ALA A 56 -4.76 2.09 -5.53
CA ALA A 56 -3.48 2.53 -5.01
C ALA A 56 -2.90 1.44 -4.09
N LEU A 57 -1.61 1.16 -4.25
CA LEU A 57 -0.83 0.33 -3.33
C LEU A 57 0.13 1.23 -2.55
N GLU A 58 -0.01 1.27 -1.23
CA GLU A 58 0.94 1.93 -0.33
C GLU A 58 1.92 0.86 0.17
N LEU A 59 3.15 0.85 -0.33
CA LEU A 59 4.13 -0.17 0.04
C LEU A 59 4.86 0.30 1.30
N LYS A 60 4.85 -0.50 2.35
CA LYS A 60 5.56 -0.21 3.61
C LYS A 60 6.43 -1.39 4.01
N THR A 61 7.60 -1.10 4.58
CA THR A 61 8.53 -2.11 5.09
C THR A 61 8.69 -2.00 6.60
N THR A 62 9.09 -3.09 7.23
CA THR A 62 9.43 -3.09 8.65
C THR A 62 10.85 -2.54 8.88
N GLU A 63 11.02 -1.87 10.00
CA GLU A 63 12.31 -1.37 10.50
C GLU A 63 12.74 -2.23 11.69
N ALA A 64 14.00 -2.67 11.73
CA ALA A 64 14.51 -3.40 12.88
C ALA A 64 14.75 -2.44 14.06
N ASP A 65 14.24 -2.79 15.24
CA ASP A 65 14.58 -2.11 16.48
C ASP A 65 15.93 -2.60 17.04
N HIS A 66 16.39 -1.95 18.10
CA HIS A 66 17.64 -2.28 18.80
C HIS A 66 17.66 -3.68 19.43
N ARG A 67 16.51 -4.36 19.52
CA ARG A 67 16.35 -5.71 20.07
C ARG A 67 16.18 -6.77 18.97
N GLY A 68 16.26 -6.36 17.70
CA GLY A 68 16.05 -7.24 16.55
C GLY A 68 14.59 -7.62 16.30
N ASN A 69 13.63 -6.91 16.90
CA ASN A 69 12.23 -6.99 16.46
C ASN A 69 12.03 -6.12 15.22
N HIS A 70 11.05 -6.46 14.42
CA HIS A 70 10.71 -5.73 13.21
C HIS A 70 9.40 -4.96 13.42
N VAL A 71 9.47 -3.63 13.31
CA VAL A 71 8.36 -2.72 13.58
C VAL A 71 7.83 -2.17 12.27
N LEU A 72 6.52 -2.30 12.03
CA LEU A 72 5.85 -1.62 10.92
C LEU A 72 5.15 -0.37 11.45
N SER A 73 5.55 0.80 10.97
CA SER A 73 4.93 2.08 11.33
C SER A 73 4.19 2.66 10.14
N ILE A 74 3.06 3.31 10.41
CA ILE A 74 2.15 3.89 9.44
C ILE A 74 2.12 5.40 9.65
N ASP A 75 2.21 6.15 8.56
CA ASP A 75 1.95 7.58 8.55
C ASP A 75 0.45 7.82 8.77
N THR A 76 0.11 8.41 9.91
CA THR A 76 -1.27 8.57 10.35
C THR A 76 -1.97 9.73 9.68
N ASP A 77 -1.23 10.75 9.22
CA ASP A 77 -1.83 11.88 8.52
C ASP A 77 -2.16 11.49 7.08
N GLN A 78 -1.25 10.77 6.42
CA GLN A 78 -1.51 10.17 5.12
C GLN A 78 -2.71 9.21 5.18
N LEU A 79 -2.77 8.35 6.20
CA LEU A 79 -3.90 7.42 6.37
C LEU A 79 -5.23 8.17 6.58
N LYS A 80 -5.27 9.24 7.39
CA LYS A 80 -6.48 10.07 7.56
C LYS A 80 -6.97 10.61 6.22
N THR A 81 -6.06 11.11 5.40
CA THR A 81 -6.36 11.63 4.06
C THR A 81 -6.92 10.55 3.14
N TYR A 82 -6.45 9.31 3.22
CA TYR A 82 -7.00 8.20 2.43
C TYR A 82 -8.39 7.75 2.87
N LEU A 83 -8.63 7.75 4.18
CA LEU A 83 -9.92 7.36 4.74
C LEU A 83 -10.99 8.45 4.55
N ASN A 84 -10.58 9.70 4.62
CA ASN A 84 -11.46 10.87 4.55
C ASN A 84 -10.83 11.91 3.63
N PRO A 85 -10.86 11.69 2.30
CA PRO A 85 -10.33 12.67 1.37
C PRO A 85 -11.09 14.00 1.52
N PRO A 86 -10.41 15.16 1.51
CA PRO A 86 -11.06 16.47 1.69
C PRO A 86 -12.15 16.76 0.67
N SER A 87 -12.03 16.20 -0.53
CA SER A 87 -13.05 16.23 -1.57
C SER A 87 -13.03 14.92 -2.36
N GLY A 88 -14.19 14.54 -2.89
CA GLY A 88 -14.35 13.32 -3.68
C GLY A 88 -14.82 12.13 -2.86
N ILE A 89 -14.50 10.96 -3.38
CA ILE A 89 -15.01 9.67 -2.94
C ILE A 89 -13.92 8.88 -2.20
N PRO A 90 -14.31 7.92 -1.34
CA PRO A 90 -13.36 7.04 -0.66
C PRO A 90 -12.38 6.39 -1.65
N LEU A 91 -11.10 6.34 -1.30
CA LEU A 91 -10.06 5.86 -2.21
C LEU A 91 -9.79 4.36 -2.05
N PRO A 92 -9.58 3.61 -3.15
CA PRO A 92 -9.23 2.18 -3.14
C PRO A 92 -7.74 1.99 -2.81
N VAL A 93 -7.35 2.38 -1.59
CA VAL A 93 -5.97 2.30 -1.10
C VAL A 93 -5.75 1.01 -0.30
N TYR A 94 -4.70 0.29 -0.67
CA TYR A 94 -4.30 -0.97 -0.04
C TYR A 94 -2.84 -0.88 0.41
N TYR A 95 -2.62 -1.08 1.71
CA TYR A 95 -1.29 -1.16 2.28
C TYR A 95 -0.70 -2.54 2.02
N VAL A 96 0.49 -2.55 1.42
CA VAL A 96 1.25 -3.75 1.10
C VAL A 96 2.48 -3.75 1.97
N PHE A 97 2.68 -4.80 2.76
CA PHE A 97 3.84 -4.90 3.61
C PHE A 97 4.38 -6.32 3.66
N PRO A 98 5.70 -6.47 3.79
CA PRO A 98 6.32 -7.75 3.96
C PRO A 98 6.24 -8.14 5.43
N THR A 99 6.04 -9.43 5.68
CA THR A 99 6.35 -10.00 7.00
C THR A 99 7.56 -10.90 6.90
N PRO A 100 8.37 -11.01 7.97
CA PRO A 100 9.51 -11.90 8.01
C PRO A 100 9.12 -13.28 7.49
N PHE A 101 9.98 -13.92 6.72
CA PHE A 101 10.90 -14.81 7.42
C PHE A 101 12.16 -14.09 7.94
N TRP A 102 12.89 -13.26 7.19
CA TRP A 102 14.22 -12.74 7.56
C TRP A 102 14.46 -12.37 9.05
N THR A 103 15.55 -12.90 9.62
CA THR A 103 16.14 -12.37 10.87
C THR A 103 17.46 -11.68 10.56
N GLY A 104 17.52 -10.35 10.75
CA GLY A 104 18.71 -9.52 10.54
C GLY A 104 18.61 -8.52 9.38
N SER A 105 19.64 -7.68 9.21
CA SER A 105 19.77 -6.74 8.08
C SER A 105 19.95 -7.48 6.76
N LEU A 106 19.29 -7.07 5.66
CA LEU A 106 19.61 -7.62 4.33
C LEU A 106 21.06 -7.36 3.88
N THR A 107 21.70 -6.33 4.44
CA THR A 107 23.10 -6.01 4.13
C THR A 107 24.09 -6.89 4.88
N SER A 108 23.62 -7.68 5.85
CA SER A 108 24.47 -8.62 6.57
C SER A 108 24.59 -9.91 5.78
N HIS A 109 25.82 -10.39 5.56
CA HIS A 109 26.08 -11.74 5.02
C HIS A 109 25.49 -12.85 5.91
N SER A 110 25.09 -12.52 7.14
CA SER A 110 24.42 -13.40 8.10
C SER A 110 22.90 -13.23 8.19
N ALA A 111 22.27 -12.52 7.23
CA ALA A 111 20.82 -12.42 7.13
C ALA A 111 20.21 -13.81 6.95
N ASN A 112 19.86 -14.44 8.06
CA ASN A 112 19.27 -15.77 8.04
C ASN A 112 17.83 -15.59 7.56
N ILE A 113 17.53 -16.10 6.37
CA ILE A 113 16.18 -16.57 6.03
C ILE A 113 15.88 -17.67 7.07
N PRO A 114 14.89 -17.53 7.97
CA PRO A 114 14.61 -18.60 8.90
C PRO A 114 14.16 -19.85 8.16
N SER A 115 14.92 -20.89 8.46
CA SER A 115 14.53 -22.28 8.53
C SER A 115 14.17 -22.93 7.19
N GLY A 116 15.20 -23.23 6.39
CA GLY A 116 15.09 -24.30 5.38
C GLY A 116 16.15 -24.29 4.28
N SER A 117 16.72 -23.13 3.95
CA SER A 117 17.76 -23.05 2.91
C SER A 117 18.94 -22.23 3.41
N ALA A 118 20.14 -22.73 3.13
CA ALA A 118 21.42 -22.12 3.41
C ALA A 118 21.47 -20.61 3.12
N GLN A 119 22.41 -19.93 3.79
CA GLN A 119 22.83 -18.53 3.72
C GLN A 119 22.87 -17.95 2.30
N ILE A 120 21.72 -17.69 1.69
CA ILE A 120 21.63 -17.06 0.37
C ILE A 120 21.05 -15.67 0.63
N PRO A 121 21.84 -14.58 0.45
CA PRO A 121 21.29 -13.24 0.50
C PRO A 121 20.15 -13.14 -0.53
N PRO A 122 19.09 -12.33 -0.27
CA PRO A 122 17.97 -12.19 -1.20
C PRO A 122 18.50 -11.86 -2.60
N PRO A 123 18.45 -12.78 -3.56
CA PRO A 123 18.85 -12.50 -4.92
C PRO A 123 17.87 -11.48 -5.54
N ALA A 124 18.38 -10.59 -6.38
CA ALA A 124 17.59 -9.60 -7.11
C ALA A 124 16.42 -10.18 -7.95
N HIS A 125 16.38 -11.50 -8.15
CA HIS A 125 15.41 -12.22 -8.98
C HIS A 125 14.27 -12.89 -8.20
N TRP A 126 14.12 -12.67 -6.89
CA TRP A 126 13.03 -13.27 -6.10
C TRP A 126 11.63 -12.85 -6.55
N TRP A 127 11.48 -11.78 -7.33
CA TRP A 127 10.22 -11.43 -7.96
C TRP A 127 9.80 -12.41 -9.09
N ARG A 128 10.77 -13.04 -9.78
CA ARG A 128 10.53 -13.86 -10.99
C ARG A 128 9.97 -15.25 -10.69
N ARG A 129 10.41 -15.86 -9.60
CA ARG A 129 10.10 -17.27 -9.30
C ARG A 129 8.71 -17.37 -8.70
N ARG A 130 7.65 -17.61 -9.49
CA ARG A 130 6.27 -17.79 -8.99
C ARG A 130 6.09 -19.13 -8.23
N GLY A 131 6.91 -19.40 -7.22
CA GLY A 131 6.87 -20.65 -6.45
C GLY A 131 8.02 -20.79 -5.45
N GLY A 132 7.78 -21.59 -4.40
CA GLY A 132 8.71 -21.82 -3.30
C GLY A 132 8.70 -20.72 -2.23
N GLN A 133 9.11 -21.04 -1.01
CA GLN A 133 9.05 -20.13 0.15
C GLN A 133 9.82 -18.81 -0.06
N ALA A 134 10.82 -18.81 -0.94
CA ALA A 134 11.63 -17.63 -1.25
C ALA A 134 10.93 -16.59 -2.15
N TRP A 135 9.82 -16.93 -2.81
CA TRP A 135 9.12 -15.98 -3.68
C TRP A 135 8.50 -14.84 -2.89
N PHE A 136 8.68 -13.60 -3.37
CA PHE A 136 8.24 -12.42 -2.64
C PHE A 136 6.73 -12.39 -2.32
N GLY A 137 5.91 -12.92 -3.23
CA GLY A 137 4.46 -13.00 -3.05
C GLY A 137 4.01 -13.96 -1.95
N ASN A 138 4.89 -14.79 -1.39
CA ASN A 138 4.57 -15.71 -0.28
C ASN A 138 4.72 -15.08 1.09
N TRP A 139 5.37 -13.92 1.19
CA TRP A 139 5.59 -13.20 2.44
C TRP A 139 5.11 -11.75 2.39
N LEU A 140 4.44 -11.36 1.30
CA LEU A 140 3.72 -10.09 1.20
C LEU A 140 2.26 -10.25 1.58
N TYR A 141 1.78 -9.27 2.34
CA TYR A 141 0.42 -9.18 2.81
C TYR A 141 -0.17 -7.81 2.47
N VAL A 142 -1.48 -7.80 2.34
CA VAL A 142 -2.25 -6.65 1.89
C VAL A 142 -3.39 -6.38 2.86
N LEU A 143 -3.52 -5.13 3.31
CA LEU A 143 -4.65 -4.64 4.08
C LEU A 143 -5.28 -3.42 3.39
N PRO A 144 -6.61 -3.40 3.20
CA PRO A 144 -7.30 -2.15 2.85
C PRO A 144 -7.09 -1.08 3.93
N ALA A 145 -7.06 0.20 3.54
CA ALA A 145 -6.84 1.32 4.48
C ALA A 145 -7.79 1.30 5.70
N HIS A 146 -9.09 1.02 5.50
CA HIS A 146 -10.06 0.92 6.61
C HIS A 146 -9.73 -0.21 7.59
N ALA A 147 -9.37 -1.39 7.06
CA ALA A 147 -9.01 -2.53 7.88
C ALA A 147 -7.71 -2.28 8.67
N LEU A 148 -6.76 -1.57 8.05
CA LEU A 148 -5.55 -1.12 8.73
C LEU A 148 -5.88 -0.13 9.85
N ALA A 149 -6.73 0.86 9.59
CA ALA A 149 -7.13 1.87 10.58
C ALA A 149 -7.81 1.24 11.81
N ALA A 150 -8.62 0.21 11.60
CA ALA A 150 -9.23 -0.57 12.67
C ALA A 150 -8.21 -1.38 13.49
N ALA A 151 -7.08 -1.77 12.89
CA ALA A 151 -6.02 -2.53 13.55
C ALA A 151 -5.00 -1.64 14.29
N LEU A 152 -5.03 -0.32 14.10
CA LEU A 152 -4.14 0.60 14.80
C LEU A 152 -4.56 0.82 16.27
N PRO A 153 -3.61 1.19 17.15
CA PRO A 153 -3.91 1.50 18.55
C PRO A 153 -4.97 2.61 18.71
N HIS A 154 -5.74 2.56 19.79
CA HIS A 154 -6.64 3.66 20.14
C HIS A 154 -5.92 5.02 20.19
N GLY A 155 -6.58 6.05 19.62
CA GLY A 155 -6.03 7.39 19.53
C GLY A 155 -4.91 7.53 18.48
N TRP A 156 -4.76 6.59 17.54
CA TRP A 156 -3.82 6.75 16.41
C TRP A 156 -4.09 8.03 15.60
N SER A 157 -5.34 8.48 15.55
CA SER A 157 -5.78 9.67 14.82
C SER A 157 -5.59 10.98 15.57
N ALA A 158 -4.96 10.97 16.75
CA ALA A 158 -4.73 12.19 17.54
C ALA A 158 -3.89 13.23 16.76
N PRO A 159 -4.15 14.55 16.90
CA PRO A 159 -3.50 15.59 16.08
C PRO A 159 -1.97 15.66 16.17
N HIS A 160 -1.38 15.21 17.28
CA HIS A 160 0.07 15.26 17.52
C HIS A 160 0.79 13.95 17.16
N ARG A 161 0.06 12.94 16.66
CA ARG A 161 0.64 11.67 16.21
C ARG A 161 0.67 11.67 14.69
N ASN A 162 1.87 11.72 14.14
CA ASN A 162 2.17 11.58 12.70
C ASN A 162 2.57 10.14 12.32
N LYS A 163 2.81 9.27 13.31
CA LYS A 163 3.09 7.85 13.10
C LYS A 163 2.40 6.99 14.15
N ALA A 164 1.94 5.81 13.73
CA ALA A 164 1.43 4.77 14.60
C ALA A 164 2.03 3.41 14.22
N THR A 165 2.43 2.63 15.21
CA THR A 165 2.88 1.25 14.98
C THR A 165 1.68 0.36 14.69
N LEU A 166 1.69 -0.32 13.55
CA LEU A 166 0.69 -1.33 13.21
C LEU A 166 0.98 -2.63 13.95
N PHE A 167 2.21 -3.13 13.86
CA PHE A 167 2.64 -4.30 14.60
C PHE A 167 4.15 -4.30 14.84
N THR A 168 4.55 -5.10 15.83
CA THR A 168 5.94 -5.48 16.07
C THR A 168 6.04 -7.00 15.97
N VAL A 169 6.85 -7.49 15.03
CA VAL A 169 6.98 -8.93 14.74
C VAL A 169 8.38 -9.43 15.10
N ASN A 170 8.42 -10.63 15.68
CA ASN A 170 9.64 -11.38 15.99
C ASN A 170 9.34 -12.88 15.86
N ARG A 171 10.34 -13.75 16.09
CA ARG A 171 10.17 -15.21 15.94
C ARG A 171 9.01 -15.79 16.77
N SER A 172 8.71 -15.25 17.94
CA SER A 172 7.62 -15.75 18.79
C SER A 172 6.22 -15.41 18.26
N HIS A 173 6.14 -14.53 17.27
CA HIS A 173 4.91 -14.16 16.57
C HIS A 173 4.71 -14.96 15.27
N LEU A 174 5.58 -15.96 15.01
CA LEU A 174 5.48 -16.82 13.84
C LEU A 174 5.04 -18.23 14.27
N VAL A 175 3.96 -18.74 13.68
CA VAL A 175 3.45 -20.10 13.86
C VAL A 175 3.69 -20.87 12.57
N HIS A 176 4.52 -21.91 12.62
CA HIS A 176 5.02 -22.60 11.42
C HIS A 176 5.66 -21.63 10.39
N GLY A 177 6.25 -20.54 10.90
CA GLY A 177 6.87 -19.51 10.08
C GLY A 177 5.89 -18.51 9.45
N ILE A 178 4.58 -18.67 9.64
CA ILE A 178 3.57 -17.72 9.19
C ILE A 178 3.25 -16.74 10.32
N PRO A 179 3.06 -15.43 10.04
CA PRO A 179 2.64 -14.48 11.06
C PRO A 179 1.33 -14.88 11.73
N ASP A 180 1.32 -14.86 13.06
CA ASP A 180 0.13 -15.01 13.89
C ASP A 180 -0.68 -13.70 13.86
N TRP A 181 -1.49 -13.52 12.82
CA TRP A 181 -2.26 -12.29 12.59
C TRP A 181 -3.18 -11.89 13.73
N PRO A 182 -3.98 -12.80 14.34
CA PRO A 182 -4.80 -12.44 15.48
C PRO A 182 -3.99 -11.84 16.64
N ARG A 183 -2.76 -12.34 16.85
CA ARG A 183 -1.87 -11.82 17.89
C ARG A 183 -1.20 -10.49 17.49
N LEU A 184 -0.78 -10.37 16.23
CA LEU A 184 -0.12 -9.16 15.72
C LEU A 184 -1.08 -7.97 15.57
N LEU A 185 -2.34 -8.24 15.20
CA LEU A 185 -3.41 -7.26 15.02
C LEU A 185 -4.42 -7.35 16.17
N SER A 186 -3.93 -7.34 17.40
CA SER A 186 -4.75 -7.60 18.60
C SER A 186 -5.93 -6.62 18.80
N GLN A 187 -5.85 -5.41 18.24
CA GLN A 187 -6.94 -4.44 18.25
C GLN A 187 -8.08 -4.81 17.30
N ALA A 188 -7.79 -5.59 16.26
CA ALA A 188 -8.77 -6.08 15.29
C ALA A 188 -8.44 -7.54 14.91
N PRO A 189 -8.61 -8.51 15.84
CA PRO A 189 -8.17 -9.88 15.62
C PRO A 189 -8.95 -10.61 14.51
N ALA A 190 -10.13 -10.11 14.15
CA ALA A 190 -10.91 -10.56 13.01
C ALA A 190 -10.35 -10.06 11.67
N THR A 191 -9.58 -8.97 11.67
CA THR A 191 -8.92 -8.44 10.48
C THR A 191 -7.79 -9.38 10.08
N ARG A 192 -7.94 -10.02 8.92
CA ARG A 192 -6.91 -10.89 8.34
C ARG A 192 -6.32 -10.24 7.09
N PRO A 193 -5.02 -9.91 7.09
CA PRO A 193 -4.34 -9.48 5.88
C PRO A 193 -4.45 -10.54 4.78
N LEU A 194 -4.72 -10.10 3.56
CA LEU A 194 -4.72 -10.99 2.40
C LEU A 194 -3.29 -11.25 1.98
N GLY A 195 -2.93 -12.51 1.75
CA GLY A 195 -1.66 -12.80 1.07
C GLY A 195 -1.65 -12.20 -0.33
N TRP A 196 -0.49 -11.72 -0.81
CA TRP A 196 -0.31 -11.09 -2.12
C TRP A 196 -0.96 -11.87 -3.26
N THR A 197 -0.76 -13.19 -3.30
CA THR A 197 -1.36 -14.07 -4.31
C THR A 197 -2.88 -14.07 -4.25
N GLN A 198 -3.47 -14.10 -3.06
CA GLN A 198 -4.91 -14.09 -2.88
C GLN A 198 -5.50 -12.74 -3.29
N PHE A 199 -4.89 -11.64 -2.85
CA PHE A 199 -5.27 -10.29 -3.25
C PHE A 199 -5.36 -10.16 -4.78
N TRP A 200 -4.35 -10.63 -5.51
CA TRP A 200 -4.35 -10.58 -6.97
C TRP A 200 -5.28 -11.57 -7.67
N LYS A 201 -5.80 -12.59 -6.97
CA LYS A 201 -6.91 -13.44 -7.47
C LYS A 201 -8.25 -12.72 -7.32
N ASP A 202 -8.39 -11.88 -6.29
CA ASP A 202 -9.64 -11.19 -5.99
C ASP A 202 -9.82 -9.91 -6.80
N VAL A 203 -8.74 -9.15 -7.03
CA VAL A 203 -8.77 -7.89 -7.80
C VAL A 203 -9.46 -8.04 -9.17
N PRO A 204 -9.16 -9.04 -10.02
CA PRO A 204 -9.82 -9.20 -11.31
C PRO A 204 -11.34 -9.40 -11.23
N ARG A 205 -11.85 -9.93 -10.12
CA ARG A 205 -13.27 -10.20 -9.88
C ARG A 205 -14.00 -8.95 -9.39
N CYS A 206 -14.55 -8.96 -8.18
CA CYS A 206 -15.08 -7.75 -7.54
C CYS A 206 -13.98 -6.98 -6.78
N GLY A 207 -12.83 -7.61 -6.48
CA GLY A 207 -11.85 -7.10 -5.51
C GLY A 207 -12.13 -7.59 -4.08
N PRO A 208 -11.21 -7.34 -3.14
CA PRO A 208 -11.40 -7.68 -1.72
C PRO A 208 -12.68 -7.06 -1.14
N HIS A 209 -13.51 -7.87 -0.47
CA HIS A 209 -14.81 -7.43 0.07
C HIS A 209 -14.69 -6.41 1.21
N ASN A 210 -13.56 -6.39 1.91
CA ASN A 210 -13.29 -5.56 3.07
C ASN A 210 -12.60 -4.23 2.72
N GLY A 211 -12.61 -3.83 1.45
CA GLY A 211 -11.99 -2.60 0.98
C GLY A 211 -12.86 -1.82 0.00
N VAL A 212 -12.50 -0.55 -0.18
CA VAL A 212 -13.03 0.31 -1.22
C VAL A 212 -12.57 -0.21 -2.58
N ARG A 213 -13.50 -0.36 -3.51
CA ARG A 213 -13.22 -0.86 -4.86
C ARG A 213 -13.81 0.09 -5.88
N TRP A 214 -12.99 0.49 -6.85
CA TRP A 214 -13.44 1.29 -7.99
C TRP A 214 -13.46 0.45 -9.25
N ARG A 215 -14.52 0.62 -10.03
CA ARG A 215 -14.59 0.14 -11.41
C ARG A 215 -15.19 1.21 -12.30
N THR A 216 -14.45 1.60 -13.32
CA THR A 216 -14.93 2.53 -14.35
C THR A 216 -15.70 1.76 -15.40
N LEU A 217 -16.92 2.20 -15.70
CA LEU A 217 -17.80 1.67 -16.74
C LEU A 217 -17.73 2.55 -17.98
N ALA A 218 -17.85 1.90 -19.15
CA ALA A 218 -17.77 2.56 -20.44
C ALA A 218 -19.16 2.70 -21.07
N ASN A 219 -19.34 3.74 -21.87
CA ASN A 219 -20.44 3.79 -22.85
C ASN A 219 -20.12 2.95 -24.11
N ASP A 220 -21.04 2.96 -25.06
CA ASP A 220 -20.93 2.22 -26.34
C ASP A 220 -19.67 2.57 -27.17
N ASN A 221 -19.08 3.74 -26.93
CA ASN A 221 -17.84 4.19 -27.58
C ASN A 221 -16.58 3.83 -26.80
N ALA A 222 -16.67 2.91 -25.83
CA ALA A 222 -15.60 2.51 -24.92
C ALA A 222 -14.99 3.68 -24.12
N ARG A 223 -15.73 4.80 -23.96
CA ARG A 223 -15.30 5.94 -23.15
C ARG A 223 -15.79 5.76 -21.71
N PRO A 224 -14.93 5.93 -20.70
CA PRO A 224 -15.33 6.09 -19.31
C PRO A 224 -16.44 7.14 -19.14
N THR A 225 -17.57 6.74 -18.58
CA THR A 225 -18.69 7.66 -18.28
C THR A 225 -19.12 7.61 -16.84
N GLN A 226 -18.98 6.44 -16.21
CA GLN A 226 -19.40 6.21 -14.84
C GLN A 226 -18.30 5.51 -14.06
N MET A 227 -18.29 5.74 -12.77
CA MET A 227 -17.48 5.00 -11.83
C MET A 227 -18.37 4.35 -10.78
N LEU A 228 -18.24 3.03 -10.69
CA LEU A 228 -18.83 2.21 -9.66
C LEU A 228 -17.90 2.18 -8.45
N LEU A 229 -18.40 2.64 -7.31
CA LEU A 229 -17.80 2.52 -6.00
C LEU A 229 -18.49 1.36 -5.25
N LEU A 230 -17.70 0.42 -4.75
CA LEU A 230 -18.18 -0.64 -3.89
C LEU A 230 -17.46 -0.59 -2.53
N GLU A 231 -18.21 -0.35 -1.46
CA GLU A 231 -17.75 -0.35 -0.09
C GLU A 231 -18.58 -1.34 0.74
N GLY A 232 -17.97 -2.45 1.17
CA GLY A 232 -18.73 -3.56 1.75
C GLY A 232 -19.78 -4.11 0.78
N THR A 233 -21.06 -3.99 1.13
CA THR A 233 -22.21 -4.35 0.29
C THR A 233 -22.87 -3.15 -0.39
N GLU A 234 -22.43 -1.94 -0.06
CA GLU A 234 -22.99 -0.72 -0.64
C GLU A 234 -22.37 -0.47 -2.02
N GLU A 235 -23.24 -0.09 -2.95
CA GLU A 235 -22.91 0.26 -4.32
C GLU A 235 -23.34 1.69 -4.59
N GLN A 236 -22.40 2.51 -5.06
CA GLN A 236 -22.66 3.89 -5.45
C GLN A 236 -22.11 4.13 -6.84
N THR A 237 -22.86 4.87 -7.66
CA THR A 237 -22.44 5.24 -9.02
C THR A 237 -22.21 6.74 -9.10
N TRP A 238 -21.09 7.12 -9.68
CA TRP A 238 -20.67 8.51 -9.86
C TRP A 238 -20.42 8.78 -11.33
N MET A 239 -20.77 9.98 -11.82
CA MET A 239 -20.36 10.37 -13.17
C MET A 239 -18.87 10.69 -13.17
N VAL A 240 -18.18 10.30 -14.25
CA VAL A 240 -16.75 10.61 -14.42
C VAL A 240 -16.49 12.11 -14.36
N ASP A 241 -17.40 12.91 -14.89
CA ASP A 241 -17.29 14.37 -14.85
C ASP A 241 -17.39 14.92 -13.43
N ASP A 242 -18.13 14.26 -12.51
CA ASP A 242 -18.17 14.66 -11.11
C ASP A 242 -16.83 14.36 -10.42
N LEU A 243 -16.19 13.23 -10.76
CA LEU A 243 -14.87 12.87 -10.23
C LEU A 243 -13.78 13.86 -10.63
N LEU A 244 -13.88 14.41 -11.85
CA LEU A 244 -12.90 15.35 -12.40
C LEU A 244 -13.27 16.82 -12.16
N GLY A 245 -14.56 17.10 -12.00
CA GLY A 245 -15.18 18.42 -11.94
C GLY A 245 -15.49 18.91 -10.52
N LEU A 246 -15.32 18.06 -9.49
CA LEU A 246 -15.04 18.55 -8.15
C LEU A 246 -13.87 19.53 -8.28
N ARG A 247 -14.13 20.82 -8.06
CA ARG A 247 -13.09 21.85 -8.00
C ARG A 247 -12.15 21.53 -6.85
N TRP A 248 -11.14 20.74 -7.15
CA TRP A 248 -9.99 20.54 -6.28
C TRP A 248 -9.15 21.82 -6.18
N SER A 249 -9.49 22.83 -6.97
CA SER A 249 -8.90 24.17 -7.00
C SER A 249 -9.31 25.09 -5.85
N ASP A 250 -10.22 24.69 -4.95
CA ASP A 250 -10.63 25.53 -3.81
C ASP A 250 -10.29 24.89 -2.43
N THR A 251 -9.45 23.84 -2.39
CA THR A 251 -8.77 23.38 -1.15
C THR A 251 -7.28 23.69 -1.20
N ASP A 252 -7.03 25.00 -1.13
CA ASP A 252 -5.84 25.72 -0.65
C ASP A 252 -4.42 25.37 -1.18
N PRO A 253 -3.94 26.10 -2.21
CA PRO A 253 -2.53 26.21 -2.56
C PRO A 253 -1.66 27.10 -1.63
N ASP A 254 -2.24 27.83 -0.67
CA ASP A 254 -1.55 28.83 0.20
C ASP A 254 -0.88 28.26 1.47
N ALA A 255 -0.88 26.95 1.70
CA ALA A 255 0.16 26.35 2.56
C ALA A 255 1.59 26.52 1.98
N ARG A 256 1.72 27.04 0.75
CA ARG A 256 3.01 27.38 0.11
C ARG A 256 3.63 28.71 0.57
N ARG A 257 3.01 29.48 1.47
CA ARG A 257 3.60 30.72 2.01
C ARG A 257 3.29 30.92 3.49
N SER A 258 4.07 30.27 4.36
CA SER A 258 4.36 30.85 5.66
C SER A 258 5.81 30.63 6.03
N ARG A 259 6.56 31.73 5.82
CA ARG A 259 7.83 32.12 6.43
C ARG A 259 9.11 31.73 5.70
N ASP A 260 9.58 32.68 4.91
CA ASP A 260 10.94 33.18 5.04
C ASP A 260 11.26 33.40 6.54
N VAL A 261 11.84 32.40 7.17
CA VAL A 261 12.77 32.54 8.29
C VAL A 261 13.87 31.52 8.01
N GLU A 262 15.06 32.04 7.71
CA GLU A 262 16.30 31.27 7.81
C GLU A 262 16.37 30.63 9.21
N GLU A 263 16.29 29.30 9.29
CA GLU A 263 17.12 28.54 10.22
C GLU A 263 17.17 27.07 9.80
N VAL A 264 18.41 26.57 9.75
CA VAL A 264 18.82 25.24 9.29
C VAL A 264 18.19 24.17 10.18
N GLY A 265 17.32 23.35 9.59
CA GLY A 265 16.77 22.16 10.22
C GLY A 265 16.27 21.18 9.14
N ASP A 266 17.02 20.13 8.91
CA ASP A 266 16.72 19.01 8.03
C ASP A 266 15.44 18.28 8.49
N VAL A 267 14.28 18.78 8.06
CA VAL A 267 12.98 18.12 8.25
C VAL A 267 12.66 17.36 6.97
N GLY A 268 12.97 16.07 7.00
CA GLY A 268 12.84 15.17 5.86
C GLY A 268 11.49 15.28 5.16
N ALA A 269 11.54 15.65 3.88
CA ALA A 269 10.44 15.52 2.96
C ALA A 269 9.91 14.08 3.04
N VAL A 270 8.67 13.94 3.49
CA VAL A 270 7.99 12.63 3.54
C VAL A 270 7.78 12.19 2.10
N SER A 271 8.68 11.34 1.62
CA SER A 271 8.54 10.65 0.35
C SER A 271 7.26 9.82 0.42
N ALA A 272 6.20 10.27 -0.23
CA ALA A 272 4.95 9.53 -0.30
C ALA A 272 5.08 8.51 -1.45
N GLU A 273 5.73 7.39 -1.15
CA GLU A 273 6.09 6.34 -2.11
C GLU A 273 4.96 5.32 -2.25
N ARG A 274 4.23 5.41 -3.36
CA ARG A 274 2.97 4.69 -3.58
C ARG A 274 2.81 4.37 -5.05
N LEU A 275 2.13 3.27 -5.34
CA LEU A 275 1.92 2.83 -6.72
C LEU A 275 0.46 2.92 -7.08
N LEU A 276 0.15 3.72 -8.10
CA LEU A 276 -1.16 3.71 -8.71
C LEU A 276 -1.18 2.69 -9.85
N LEU A 277 -2.21 1.85 -9.85
CA LEU A 277 -2.42 0.83 -10.86
C LEU A 277 -3.81 0.99 -11.45
N GLN A 278 -3.88 1.15 -12.77
CA GLN A 278 -5.09 0.91 -13.53
C GLN A 278 -4.96 -0.36 -14.33
N VAL A 279 -5.91 -1.26 -14.14
CA VAL A 279 -6.05 -2.52 -14.84
C VAL A 279 -7.23 -2.40 -15.80
N PRO A 280 -6.99 -2.29 -17.11
CA PRO A 280 -8.07 -2.14 -18.07
C PRO A 280 -8.92 -3.40 -18.13
N ASP A 281 -10.19 -3.28 -18.52
CA ASP A 281 -11.11 -4.42 -18.64
C ASP A 281 -10.57 -5.58 -19.52
N SER A 282 -9.75 -5.27 -20.52
CA SER A 282 -9.07 -6.26 -21.36
C SER A 282 -8.11 -7.18 -20.59
N SER A 283 -7.64 -6.76 -19.42
CA SER A 283 -6.69 -7.49 -18.57
C SER A 283 -7.37 -8.19 -17.38
N LEU A 284 -8.70 -8.08 -17.25
CA LEU A 284 -9.48 -8.68 -16.16
C LEU A 284 -10.09 -10.05 -16.51
N LYS A 285 -9.94 -10.49 -17.77
CA LYS A 285 -10.47 -11.76 -18.28
C LYS A 285 -9.63 -12.96 -17.89
#